data_AF-A0A7Y5K7Y5-F1
#
_entry.id   AF-A0A7Y5K7Y5-F1
#
_cell.length_a   1.000
_cell.length_b   1.000
_cell.length_c   1.000
_cell.angle_alpha   90.00
_cell.angle_beta   90.00
_cell.angle_gamma   90.00
#
_symmetry.space_group_name_H-M   'P 1'
#
loop_
_entity.id
_entity.type
_entity.pdbx_description
1 polymer ?
#
loop_
_entity_poly.entity_id
_entity_poly.type
_entity_poly.pdbx_seq_one_letter_code
_entity_poly.pdbx_strand_id
1 'polypeptide(L)' 'MPGPQELIIILVIVVVLFGAKKLPELARGLGQGIREFKKAANEPAEPEKIEPPKTQTNA' A
#
# COMPACT_ATOMS: atom_id res chain seq x y z
N MET A 1 -30.55 0.70 9.57
CA MET A 1 -29.14 1.11 9.33
C MET A 1 -28.53 1.42 10.67
N PRO A 2 -27.33 0.92 10.98
CA PRO A 2 -26.76 1.17 12.29
C PRO A 2 -26.49 2.66 12.49
N GLY A 3 -26.86 3.17 13.66
CA GLY A 3 -26.69 4.57 14.02
C GLY A 3 -25.23 4.91 14.32
N PRO A 4 -24.86 6.21 14.34
CA PRO A 4 -23.52 6.64 14.73
C PRO A 4 -23.08 6.07 16.10
N GLN A 5 -24.03 5.90 17.02
CA GLN A 5 -23.79 5.34 18.36
C GLN A 5 -23.41 3.84 18.33
N GLU A 6 -24.05 3.05 17.47
CA GLU A 6 -23.74 1.62 17.32
C GLU A 6 -22.37 1.44 16.65
N LEU A 7 -22.02 2.29 15.68
CA LEU A 7 -20.69 2.30 15.06
C LEU A 7 -19.58 2.63 16.07
N ILE A 8 -19.82 3.57 16.99
CA ILE A 8 -18.87 3.90 18.07
C ILE A 8 -18.68 2.69 19.00
N ILE A 9 -19.75 1.99 19.37
CA ILE A 9 -19.66 0.80 20.23
C ILE A 9 -18.85 -0.30 19.54
N ILE A 10 -19.10 -0.56 18.26
CA ILE A 10 -18.32 -1.54 17.47
C ILE A 10 -16.85 -1.13 17.42
N LEU A 11 -16.56 0.15 17.17
CA LEU A 11 -15.20 0.67 17.13
C LEU A 11 -14.49 0.47 18.48
N VAL A 12 -15.17 0.72 19.59
CA VAL A 12 -14.63 0.49 20.93
C VAL A 12 -14.32 -0.98 21.14
N ILE A 13 -15.22 -1.90 20.77
CA ILE A 13 -14.97 -3.35 20.87
C ILE A 13 -13.73 -3.75 20.06
N VAL A 14 -13.62 -3.30 18.82
CA VAL A 14 -12.45 -3.58 17.97
C VAL A 14 -11.16 -3.03 18.62
N VAL A 15 -11.20 -1.82 19.15
CA VAL A 15 -10.06 -1.21 19.85
C VAL A 15 -9.68 -1.99 21.12
N VAL A 16 -10.64 -2.57 21.85
CA VAL A 16 -10.36 -3.38 23.03
C VAL A 16 -9.74 -4.73 22.64
N LEU A 17 -10.26 -5.39 21.59
CA LEU A 17 -9.76 -6.69 21.13
C LEU A 17 -8.36 -6.61 20.53
N PHE A 18 -8.13 -5.62 19.66
CA PHE A 18 -6.86 -5.47 18.95
C PHE A 18 -5.89 -4.52 19.67
N GLY A 19 -6.39 -3.62 20.51
CA GLY A 19 -5.61 -2.58 21.18
C GLY A 19 -5.52 -1.30 20.34
N ALA A 20 -5.65 -0.14 21.02
CA ALA A 20 -5.58 1.18 20.38
C ALA A 20 -4.26 1.46 19.64
N LYS A 21 -3.18 0.76 20.01
CA LYS A 21 -1.86 0.89 19.34
C LYS A 21 -1.74 0.06 18.06
N LYS A 22 -2.47 -1.06 17.95
CA LYS A 22 -2.38 -1.97 16.78
C LYS A 22 -3.15 -1.43 15.58
N LEU A 23 -4.28 -0.76 15.80
CA LEU A 23 -5.07 -0.13 14.75
C LEU A 23 -4.27 0.86 13.87
N PRO A 24 -3.54 1.84 14.42
CA PRO A 24 -2.71 2.75 13.62
C PRO A 24 -1.47 2.07 13.03
N GLU A 25 -0.92 1.04 13.68
CA GLU A 25 0.19 0.23 13.17
C GLU A 25 -0.23 -0.51 11.89
N LEU A 26 -1.38 -1.20 11.93
CA LEU A 26 -1.98 -1.88 10.78
C LEU A 26 -2.34 -0.89 9.67
N ALA A 27 -2.96 0.25 10.00
CA ALA A 27 -3.32 1.27 9.03
C ALA A 27 -2.10 1.85 8.31
N ARG A 28 -0.98 2.05 9.03
CA ARG A 28 0.28 2.50 8.44
C ARG A 28 0.85 1.48 7.45
N GLY A 29 0.89 0.20 7.83
CA GLY A 29 1.37 -0.87 6.95
C GLY A 29 0.50 -1.03 5.69
N LEU A 30 -0.83 -1.08 5.86
CA LEU A 30 -1.78 -1.12 4.76
C LEU A 30 -1.67 0.12 3.85
N GLY A 31 -1.55 1.31 4.44
CA GLY A 31 -1.42 2.56 3.70
C GLY A 31 -0.14 2.61 2.85
N GLN A 32 0.98 2.14 3.40
CA GLN A 32 2.24 2.01 2.64
C GLN A 32 2.10 1.01 1.48
N GLY A 33 1.55 -0.17 1.73
CA GLY A 33 1.33 -1.18 0.69
C GLY A 33 0.38 -0.69 -0.42
N ILE A 34 -0.73 -0.04 -0.07
CA ILE A 34 -1.64 0.56 -1.06
C ILE A 34 -0.95 1.66 -1.86
N ARG A 35 -0.10 2.48 -1.23
CA ARG A 35 0.64 3.55 -1.91
C ARG A 35 1.65 3.00 -2.90
N GLU A 36 2.41 1.99 -2.53
CA GLU A 36 3.36 1.30 -3.41
C GLU A 36 2.63 0.58 -4.55
N PHE A 37 1.54 -0.12 -4.23
CA PHE A 37 0.69 -0.77 -5.23
C PHE A 37 0.15 0.24 -6.24
N LYS A 38 -0.37 1.39 -5.77
CA LYS A 38 -0.82 2.47 -6.66
C LYS A 38 0.33 3.05 -7.48
N LYS A 39 1.54 3.16 -6.94
CA LYS A 39 2.70 3.66 -7.68
C LYS A 39 3.05 2.72 -8.82
N ALA A 40 3.19 1.43 -8.54
CA ALA A 40 3.48 0.41 -9.56
C ALA A 40 2.35 0.28 -10.59
N ALA A 41 1.09 0.40 -10.16
CA ALA A 41 -0.07 0.33 -11.07
C ALA A 41 -0.22 1.57 -11.97
N ASN A 42 0.32 2.73 -11.56
CA ASN A 42 0.24 3.97 -12.33
C ASN A 42 1.58 4.38 -12.96
N GLU A 43 2.68 3.66 -12.69
CA GLU A 43 3.89 3.81 -13.49
C GLU A 43 3.54 3.32 -14.90
N PRO A 44 3.50 4.21 -15.91
CA PRO A 44 3.43 3.75 -17.28
C PRO A 44 4.66 2.86 -17.48
N ALA A 45 4.50 1.73 -18.15
CA ALA A 45 5.64 0.94 -18.58
C ALA A 45 6.54 1.86 -19.40
N GLU A 46 7.55 2.47 -18.76
CA GLU A 46 8.66 3.04 -19.49
C GLU A 46 9.17 1.85 -20.30
N PRO A 47 9.19 1.95 -21.64
CA PRO A 47 9.92 0.96 -22.40
C PRO A 47 11.34 1.06 -21.85
N GLU A 48 11.74 0.05 -21.08
CA GLU A 48 13.12 -0.17 -20.68
C GLU A 48 13.88 0.06 -21.96
N LYS A 49 14.63 1.17 -22.03
CA LYS A 49 15.45 1.49 -23.18
C LYS A 49 16.51 0.41 -23.16
N ILE A 50 16.20 -0.71 -23.81
CA ILE A 50 17.10 -1.80 -24.10
C ILE A 50 18.13 -1.13 -25.01
N GLU A 51 19.13 -0.50 -24.41
CA GLU A 51 20.29 -0.04 -25.15
C GLU A 51 20.87 -1.33 -25.73
N PRO A 52 20.91 -1.47 -27.08
CA PRO A 52 21.42 -2.68 -27.67
C PRO A 52 22.82 -2.91 -27.11
N PRO A 53 23.15 -4.15 -26.70
CA PRO A 53 24.47 -4.46 -26.18
C PRO A 53 25.47 -3.92 -27.19
N LYS A 54 26.32 -2.99 -26.75
CA LYS A 54 27.37 -2.42 -27.59
C LYS A 54 28.26 -3.59 -28.00
N THR A 55 28.03 -4.11 -29.21
CA THR A 55 28.92 -5.06 -29.86
C THR A 55 30.25 -4.35 -29.98
N GLN A 56 31.16 -4.70 -29.08
CA GLN A 56 32.58 -4.42 -29.22
C GLN A 56 33.05 -5.21 -30.45
N THR A 57 32.98 -4.58 -31.63
CA THR A 57 33.87 -4.90 -32.74
C THR A 57 35.26 -4.49 -32.28
N ASN A 58 35.98 -5.46 -31.75
CA ASN A 58 37.43 -5.38 -31.65
C ASN A 58 38.00 -5.87 -32.99
N ALA A 59 38.99 -5.12 -33.46
CA ALA A 59 39.63 -5.18 -34.77
C ALA A 59 40.32 -6.51 -35.09
#